data_AF-F8QD45-F1
#
_entry.id   AF-F8QD45-F1
#
_cell.length_a   1.000
_cell.length_b   1.000
_cell.length_c   1.000
_cell.angle_alpha   90.00
_cell.angle_beta   90.00
_cell.angle_gamma   90.00
#
_symmetry.space_group_name_H-M   'P 1'
#
loop_
_entity.id
_entity.type
_entity.pdbx_description
1 polymer ?
#
loop_
_entity_poly.entity_id
_entity_poly.type
_entity_poly.pdbx_seq_one_letter_code
_entity_poly.pdbx_strand_id
1 'polypeptide(L)'
;NPLPKLKDHLLNRLLSLQFSPDSYHFNEADSCTIKILENKLYPSSILHVNYTAYDVRRGQDIINSRMGGNVMVLSCSTASRSHPFWYAHVLGIFHLQLLHTGLLSTNLSVQQIQVLWVHWFEIVKGHDTNFKAARLPKLKYISSDNEGAFGFLDPSLVVRGCHLLPCFADGQTSSRFFPSNETCAEPCNKTK
;
A
#
# COMPACT_ATOMS: atom_id res chain seq x y z
N ASN A 1 14.28 3.84 8.59
CA ASN A 1 13.80 2.98 9.69
C ASN A 1 12.28 2.91 9.62
N PRO A 2 11.63 1.73 9.47
CA PRO A 2 10.19 1.62 9.29
C PRO A 2 9.37 1.74 10.60
N LEU A 3 9.98 1.62 11.77
CA LEU A 3 9.25 1.54 13.04
C LEU A 3 8.40 2.79 13.37
N PRO A 4 8.89 4.04 13.17
CA PRO A 4 8.06 5.23 13.39
C PRO A 4 6.83 5.25 12.48
N LYS A 5 7.01 4.96 11.18
CA LYS A 5 5.92 4.87 10.20
C LYS A 5 4.87 3.83 10.57
N LEU A 6 5.30 2.70 11.15
CA LEU A 6 4.38 1.68 11.64
C LEU A 6 3.51 2.23 12.78
N LYS A 7 4.13 2.89 13.76
CA LYS A 7 3.40 3.47 14.90
C LYS A 7 2.45 4.57 14.46
N ASP A 8 2.88 5.46 13.56
CA ASP A 8 2.03 6.51 12.99
C ASP A 8 0.83 5.91 12.26
N HIS A 9 1.05 4.87 11.45
CA HIS A 9 -0.02 4.16 10.77
C HIS A 9 -1.03 3.53 11.75
N LEU A 10 -0.53 2.87 12.80
CA LEU A 10 -1.38 2.24 13.82
C LEU A 10 -2.17 3.28 14.61
N LEU A 11 -1.58 4.41 14.98
CA LEU A 11 -2.27 5.51 15.66
C LEU A 11 -3.38 6.09 14.78
N ASN A 12 -3.07 6.41 13.52
CA ASN A 12 -4.08 6.91 12.57
C ASN A 12 -5.26 5.95 12.47
N ARG A 13 -4.99 4.65 12.38
CA ARG A 13 -6.04 3.62 12.31
C ARG A 13 -6.86 3.53 13.59
N LEU A 14 -6.22 3.51 14.76
CA LEU A 14 -6.91 3.38 16.05
C LEU A 14 -7.77 4.62 16.37
N LEU A 15 -7.32 5.79 15.94
CA LEU A 15 -8.05 7.05 16.06
C LEU A 15 -9.08 7.28 14.94
N SER A 16 -9.22 6.31 14.02
CA SER A 16 -10.13 6.41 12.85
C SER A 16 -9.90 7.67 12.00
N LEU A 17 -8.64 8.11 11.89
CA LEU A 17 -8.26 9.21 11.01
C LEU A 17 -8.19 8.72 9.56
N GLN A 18 -8.48 9.63 8.61
CA GLN A 18 -8.43 9.28 7.19
C GLN A 18 -7.00 8.88 6.78
N PHE A 19 -6.88 7.79 6.03
CA PHE A 19 -5.60 7.34 5.52
C PHE A 19 -5.11 8.29 4.41
N SER A 20 -3.95 8.89 4.65
CA SER A 20 -3.17 9.62 3.65
C SER A 20 -1.75 9.03 3.61
N PRO A 21 -1.09 8.88 2.45
CA PRO A 21 0.31 8.48 2.35
C PRO A 21 1.22 9.49 3.06
N ASP A 22 0.77 10.75 3.12
CA ASP A 22 1.39 11.86 3.84
C ASP A 22 0.78 12.01 5.25
N SER A 23 0.36 10.90 5.87
CA SER A 23 -0.33 10.90 7.16
C SER A 23 0.41 11.68 8.25
N TYR A 24 -0.36 12.20 9.21
CA TYR A 24 0.13 12.94 10.38
C TYR A 24 1.34 12.27 11.05
N HIS A 25 2.40 13.05 11.22
CA HIS A 25 3.50 12.69 12.11
C HIS A 25 3.03 12.91 13.54
N PHE A 26 2.95 11.83 14.31
CA PHE A 26 2.64 11.92 15.72
C PHE A 26 3.91 12.27 16.50
N ASN A 27 3.75 12.98 17.62
CA ASN A 27 4.89 13.26 18.47
C ASN A 27 5.34 11.97 19.21
N GLU A 28 6.55 11.97 19.75
CA GLU A 28 7.11 10.81 20.44
C GLU A 28 6.25 10.37 21.64
N ALA A 29 5.63 11.33 22.33
CA ALA A 29 4.69 11.07 23.42
C ALA A 29 3.47 10.24 22.96
N ASP A 30 2.89 10.57 21.81
CA ASP A 30 1.77 9.85 21.23
C ASP A 30 2.21 8.45 20.78
N SER A 31 3.39 8.34 20.17
CA SER A 31 4.01 7.06 19.78
C SER A 31 4.32 6.13 20.97
N CYS A 32 4.46 6.68 22.18
CA CYS A 32 4.63 5.91 23.41
C CYS A 32 3.31 5.34 23.95
N THR A 33 2.16 5.83 23.48
CA THR A 33 0.84 5.32 23.91
C THR A 33 0.49 3.98 23.28
N ILE A 34 1.12 3.61 22.15
CA ILE A 34 0.98 2.29 21.54
C ILE A 34 2.09 1.37 22.05
N LYS A 35 1.68 0.25 22.63
CA LYS A 35 2.56 -0.85 23.03
C LYS A 35 2.31 -2.06 22.14
N ILE A 36 3.30 -2.39 21.30
CA ILE A 36 3.31 -3.66 20.57
C ILE A 36 3.74 -4.74 21.56
N LEU A 37 2.89 -5.74 21.76
CA LEU A 37 3.17 -6.83 22.69
C LEU A 37 4.36 -7.66 22.18
N GLU A 38 5.24 -7.99 23.11
CA GLU A 38 6.51 -8.71 22.86
C GLU A 38 7.45 -8.04 21.84
N ASN A 39 7.15 -6.80 21.38
CA ASN A 39 7.84 -6.15 20.26
C ASN A 39 7.96 -7.05 19.01
N LYS A 40 6.93 -7.88 18.73
CA LYS A 40 6.95 -8.84 17.61
C LYS A 40 5.92 -8.51 16.53
N LEU A 41 6.37 -8.70 15.29
CA LEU A 41 5.55 -8.74 14.09
C LEU A 41 5.55 -10.17 13.59
N TYR A 42 4.37 -10.77 13.46
CA TYR A 42 4.24 -12.13 12.96
C TYR A 42 3.93 -12.08 11.46
N PRO A 43 4.78 -12.66 10.60
CA PRO A 43 4.56 -12.64 9.16
C PRO A 43 3.44 -13.61 8.78
N SER A 44 2.54 -13.14 7.92
CA SER A 44 1.62 -13.99 7.14
C SER A 44 2.06 -13.97 5.69
N SER A 45 1.71 -15.02 4.94
CA SER A 45 1.98 -15.08 3.50
C SER A 45 0.75 -14.79 2.65
N ILE A 46 -0.46 -14.82 3.23
CA ILE A 46 -1.72 -14.75 2.50
C ILE A 46 -2.63 -13.69 3.14
N LEU A 47 -3.25 -12.87 2.29
CA LEU A 47 -4.34 -11.96 2.60
C LEU A 47 -5.55 -12.28 1.71
N HIS A 48 -6.73 -12.36 2.31
CA HIS A 48 -7.99 -12.51 1.60
C HIS A 48 -8.71 -11.17 1.55
N VAL A 49 -9.05 -10.70 0.36
CA VAL A 49 -9.83 -9.47 0.15
C VAL A 49 -11.14 -9.83 -0.52
N ASN A 50 -12.24 -9.57 0.17
CA ASN A 50 -13.58 -9.78 -0.38
C ASN A 50 -14.01 -8.53 -1.14
N TYR A 51 -14.60 -8.71 -2.32
CA TYR A 51 -15.12 -7.60 -3.13
C TYR A 51 -16.47 -7.94 -3.74
N THR A 52 -17.21 -6.91 -4.12
CA THR A 52 -18.46 -7.07 -4.88
C THR A 52 -18.16 -6.86 -6.37
N ALA A 53 -18.45 -7.86 -7.18
CA ALA A 53 -18.34 -7.82 -8.64
C ALA A 53 -19.50 -7.01 -9.26
N TYR A 54 -19.37 -6.68 -10.55
CA TYR A 54 -20.35 -5.85 -11.27
C TYR A 54 -21.75 -6.49 -11.34
N ASP A 55 -21.84 -7.81 -11.29
CA ASP A 55 -23.10 -8.57 -11.24
C ASP A 55 -23.64 -8.71 -9.81
N VAL A 56 -23.16 -7.88 -8.87
CA VAL A 56 -23.57 -7.84 -7.45
C VAL A 56 -23.24 -9.14 -6.71
N ARG A 57 -22.33 -9.96 -7.25
CA ARG A 57 -21.84 -11.17 -6.58
C ARG A 57 -20.64 -10.86 -5.70
N ARG A 58 -20.47 -11.65 -4.64
CA ARG A 58 -19.26 -11.60 -3.80
C ARG A 58 -18.17 -12.43 -4.47
N GLY A 59 -17.03 -11.80 -4.70
CA GLY A 59 -15.77 -12.43 -5.08
C GLY A 59 -14.74 -12.30 -3.97
N GLN A 60 -13.64 -13.03 -4.12
CA GLN A 60 -12.50 -12.95 -3.21
C GLN A 60 -11.20 -12.99 -4.00
N ASP A 61 -10.32 -12.04 -3.71
CA ASP A 61 -8.93 -12.05 -4.15
C ASP A 61 -8.04 -12.64 -3.06
N ILE A 62 -7.08 -13.47 -3.47
CA ILE A 62 -6.06 -14.04 -2.61
C ILE A 62 -4.74 -13.38 -2.97
N ILE A 63 -4.22 -12.55 -2.08
CA ILE A 63 -2.96 -11.83 -2.27
C ILE A 63 -1.88 -12.60 -1.51
N ASN A 64 -0.84 -13.02 -2.24
CA ASN A 64 0.30 -13.72 -1.66
C ASN A 64 1.56 -12.84 -1.74
N SER A 65 2.10 -12.46 -0.59
CA SER A 65 3.28 -11.57 -0.54
C SER A 65 4.55 -12.24 -1.09
N ARG A 66 4.60 -13.57 -1.20
CA ARG A 66 5.77 -14.31 -1.72
C ARG A 66 5.80 -14.43 -3.23
N MET A 67 4.65 -14.31 -3.89
CA MET A 67 4.50 -14.57 -5.33
C MET A 67 4.28 -13.30 -6.14
N GLY A 68 4.46 -12.13 -5.51
CA GLY A 68 4.07 -10.85 -6.08
C GLY A 68 2.58 -10.62 -5.94
N GLY A 69 2.21 -9.62 -5.14
CA GLY A 69 0.82 -9.27 -4.89
C GLY A 69 0.63 -7.78 -5.01
N ASN A 70 0.04 -7.32 -6.12
CA ASN A 70 -0.30 -5.92 -6.26
C ASN A 70 -1.73 -5.68 -5.79
N VAL A 71 -1.95 -4.55 -5.14
CA VAL A 71 -3.24 -4.16 -4.58
C VAL A 71 -3.63 -2.79 -5.11
N MET A 72 -4.94 -2.56 -5.20
CA MET A 72 -5.51 -1.26 -5.46
C MET A 72 -6.31 -0.75 -4.26
N VAL A 73 -6.13 0.53 -3.93
CA VAL A 73 -6.82 1.24 -2.85
C VAL A 73 -7.50 2.48 -3.41
N LEU A 74 -8.51 3.01 -2.72
CA LEU A 74 -9.11 4.29 -3.11
C LEU A 74 -8.12 5.43 -2.88
N SER A 75 -7.99 6.31 -3.88
CA SER A 75 -7.19 7.52 -3.73
C SER A 75 -7.94 8.55 -2.88
N CYS A 76 -7.20 9.36 -2.10
CA CYS A 76 -7.76 10.48 -1.35
C CYS A 76 -7.96 11.76 -2.21
N SER A 77 -7.71 11.68 -3.53
CA SER A 77 -7.69 12.87 -4.39
C SER A 77 -9.10 13.39 -4.70
N THR A 78 -9.37 14.65 -4.34
CA THR A 78 -10.64 15.34 -4.62
C THR A 78 -10.63 16.15 -5.91
N ALA A 79 -9.50 16.17 -6.63
CA ALA A 79 -9.36 16.95 -7.86
C ALA A 79 -10.19 16.35 -9.01
N SER A 80 -10.88 17.20 -9.76
CA SER A 80 -11.64 16.79 -10.94
C SER A 80 -10.72 16.13 -11.96
N ARG A 81 -11.05 14.90 -12.40
CA ARG A 81 -10.27 14.06 -13.34
C ARG A 81 -9.00 13.41 -12.75
N SER A 82 -8.85 13.38 -11.43
CA SER A 82 -7.80 12.55 -10.81
C SER A 82 -8.12 11.06 -10.98
N HIS A 83 -7.08 10.22 -11.08
CA HIS A 83 -7.27 8.77 -11.14
C HIS A 83 -7.79 8.27 -9.79
N PRO A 84 -8.92 7.53 -9.75
CA PRO A 84 -9.62 7.24 -8.49
C PRO A 84 -8.91 6.27 -7.56
N PHE A 85 -7.84 5.61 -8.01
CA PHE A 85 -7.16 4.56 -7.27
C PHE A 85 -5.68 4.85 -7.04
N TRP A 86 -5.12 4.33 -5.96
CA TRP A 86 -3.68 4.12 -5.85
C TRP A 86 -3.36 2.64 -5.95
N TYR A 87 -2.13 2.34 -6.30
CA TYR A 87 -1.64 0.98 -6.46
C TYR A 87 -0.41 0.80 -5.60
N ALA A 88 -0.26 -0.40 -5.04
CA ALA A 88 0.93 -0.76 -4.29
C ALA A 88 1.29 -2.23 -4.50
N HIS A 89 2.58 -2.52 -4.42
CA HIS A 89 3.10 -3.87 -4.37
C HIS A 89 3.26 -4.30 -2.90
N VAL A 90 2.67 -5.43 -2.51
CA VAL A 90 2.72 -5.95 -1.14
C VAL A 90 4.02 -6.70 -0.93
N LEU A 91 4.91 -6.12 -0.10
CA LEU A 91 6.19 -6.70 0.27
C LEU A 91 6.06 -7.67 1.44
N GLY A 92 5.13 -7.41 2.35
CA GLY A 92 4.94 -8.22 3.54
C GLY A 92 3.57 -8.02 4.16
N ILE A 93 3.05 -9.09 4.74
CA ILE A 93 1.80 -9.09 5.49
C ILE A 93 2.17 -9.44 6.92
N PHE A 94 1.77 -8.62 7.87
CA PHE A 94 2.08 -8.84 9.29
C PHE A 94 0.83 -8.77 10.13
N HIS A 95 0.74 -9.61 11.14
CA HIS A 95 -0.18 -9.42 12.25
C HIS A 95 0.62 -9.14 13.52
N LEU A 96 0.08 -8.28 14.37
CA LEU A 96 0.66 -7.94 15.66
C LEU A 96 -0.42 -7.83 16.72
N GLN A 97 -0.02 -8.00 17.97
CA GLN A 97 -0.86 -7.70 19.10
C GLN A 97 -0.41 -6.35 19.66
N LEU A 98 -1.36 -5.44 19.89
CA LEU A 98 -1.07 -4.14 20.48
C LEU A 98 -2.06 -3.77 21.58
N LEU A 99 -1.62 -2.85 22.41
CA LEU A 99 -2.42 -2.17 23.41
C LEU A 99 -2.28 -0.66 23.22
N HIS A 100 -3.39 0.06 23.21
CA HIS A 100 -3.39 1.52 23.15
C HIS A 100 -3.78 2.11 24.51
N THR A 101 -2.82 2.75 25.18
CA THR A 101 -2.98 3.33 26.53
C THR A 101 -3.08 4.85 26.52
N GLY A 102 -3.37 5.45 25.37
CA GLY A 102 -3.52 6.91 25.23
C GLY A 102 -4.86 7.42 25.76
N LEU A 103 -4.94 8.72 26.04
CA LEU A 103 -6.17 9.37 26.51
C LEU A 103 -7.31 9.27 25.48
N LEU A 104 -6.96 9.25 24.19
CA LEU A 104 -7.88 9.07 23.07
C LEU A 104 -8.17 7.60 22.76
N SER A 105 -7.76 6.68 23.63
CA SER A 105 -7.98 5.25 23.40
C SER A 105 -9.46 4.92 23.50
N THR A 106 -9.99 4.38 22.41
CA THR A 106 -11.36 3.87 22.33
C THR A 106 -11.49 2.47 22.94
N ASN A 107 -10.36 1.74 23.08
CA ASN A 107 -10.36 0.37 23.57
C ASN A 107 -9.03 0.04 24.28
N LEU A 108 -9.14 -0.32 25.56
CA LEU A 108 -8.04 -0.65 26.48
C LEU A 108 -7.71 -2.15 26.54
N SER A 109 -8.32 -3.00 25.71
CA SER A 109 -7.96 -4.40 25.60
C SER A 109 -6.81 -4.62 24.61
N VAL A 110 -6.18 -5.78 24.69
CA VAL A 110 -5.25 -6.25 23.66
C VAL A 110 -6.01 -6.43 22.34
N GLN A 111 -5.47 -5.89 21.25
CA GLN A 111 -6.04 -5.97 19.91
C GLN A 111 -5.09 -6.70 18.98
N GLN A 112 -5.65 -7.60 18.16
CA GLN A 112 -4.94 -8.19 17.03
C GLN A 112 -5.18 -7.35 15.79
N ILE A 113 -4.12 -6.81 15.21
CA ILE A 113 -4.18 -5.94 14.04
C ILE A 113 -3.30 -6.50 12.93
N GLN A 114 -3.81 -6.49 11.70
CA GLN A 114 -3.07 -6.83 10.51
C GLN A 114 -2.64 -5.57 9.76
N VAL A 115 -1.40 -5.53 9.30
CA VAL A 115 -0.81 -4.43 8.52
C VAL A 115 -0.09 -4.98 7.30
N LEU A 116 -0.13 -4.24 6.20
CA LEU A 116 0.61 -4.54 4.98
C LEU A 116 1.80 -3.60 4.89
N TRP A 117 2.97 -4.14 4.60
CA TRP A 117 4.14 -3.36 4.18
C TRP A 117 4.16 -3.32 2.66
N VAL A 118 4.14 -2.13 2.08
CA VAL A 118 3.95 -1.97 0.62
C VAL A 118 4.97 -1.02 0.01
N HIS A 119 5.24 -1.22 -1.29
CA HIS A 119 5.92 -0.27 -2.15
C HIS A 119 4.90 0.36 -3.11
N TRP A 120 4.74 1.67 -3.03
CA TRP A 120 3.78 2.41 -3.82
C TRP A 120 4.19 2.55 -5.29
N PHE A 121 3.18 2.50 -6.15
CA PHE A 121 3.31 2.89 -7.56
C PHE A 121 2.86 4.33 -7.75
N GLU A 122 3.47 5.00 -8.72
CA GLU A 122 2.98 6.27 -9.26
C GLU A 122 2.45 6.08 -10.69
N ILE A 123 1.46 6.89 -11.04
CA ILE A 123 0.88 6.90 -12.39
C ILE A 123 1.78 7.74 -13.30
N VAL A 124 2.14 7.19 -14.45
CA VAL A 124 2.97 7.89 -15.43
C VAL A 124 2.19 9.07 -16.03
N LYS A 125 2.66 10.29 -15.77
CA LYS A 125 2.09 11.52 -16.34
C LYS A 125 2.31 11.56 -17.85
N GLY A 126 1.38 12.19 -18.58
CA GLY A 126 1.44 12.31 -20.03
C GLY A 126 1.07 11.03 -20.80
N HIS A 127 0.63 9.98 -20.10
CA HIS A 127 -0.03 8.83 -20.72
C HIS A 127 -1.55 9.05 -20.73
N ASP A 128 -2.15 9.08 -21.93
CA ASP A 128 -3.59 9.23 -22.08
C ASP A 128 -4.32 7.99 -21.59
N THR A 129 -4.73 8.04 -20.32
CA THR A 129 -5.57 7.04 -19.67
C THR A 129 -7.01 7.44 -19.88
N ASN A 130 -7.70 6.78 -20.79
CA ASN A 130 -9.11 7.04 -21.02
C ASN A 130 -9.82 5.75 -21.42
N PHE A 131 -10.95 5.48 -20.77
CA PHE A 131 -11.83 4.39 -21.12
C PHE A 131 -12.27 4.49 -22.60
N LYS A 132 -12.50 5.71 -23.09
CA LYS A 132 -12.82 5.96 -24.52
C LYS A 132 -11.68 5.58 -25.47
N ALA A 133 -10.43 5.69 -25.01
CA ALA A 133 -9.26 5.29 -25.77
C ALA A 133 -8.86 3.82 -25.54
N ALA A 134 -9.60 3.10 -24.69
CA ALA A 134 -9.30 1.73 -24.25
C ALA A 134 -7.85 1.54 -23.75
N ARG A 135 -7.28 2.57 -23.08
CA ARG A 135 -5.91 2.56 -22.57
C ARG A 135 -5.89 2.41 -21.05
N LEU A 136 -5.20 1.37 -20.57
CA LEU A 136 -5.00 1.10 -19.15
C LEU A 136 -4.04 2.12 -18.53
N PRO A 137 -4.17 2.39 -17.21
CA PRO A 137 -3.19 3.21 -16.50
C PRO A 137 -1.81 2.59 -16.56
N LYS A 138 -0.83 3.42 -16.94
CA LYS A 138 0.58 3.06 -16.91
C LYS A 138 1.16 3.45 -15.56
N LEU A 139 1.78 2.49 -14.90
CA LEU A 139 2.35 2.64 -13.57
C LEU A 139 3.87 2.52 -13.63
N LYS A 140 4.55 3.16 -12.69
CA LYS A 140 5.97 2.94 -12.40
C LYS A 140 6.17 2.89 -10.89
N TYR A 141 7.25 2.25 -10.44
CA TYR A 141 7.59 2.27 -9.03
C TYR A 141 8.00 3.68 -8.62
N ILE A 142 7.61 4.07 -7.41
CA ILE A 142 8.23 5.25 -6.79
C ILE A 142 9.67 4.86 -6.45
N SER A 143 10.67 5.68 -6.79
CA SER A 143 12.07 5.37 -6.48
C SER A 143 12.26 5.02 -5.01
N SER A 144 13.03 3.97 -4.70
CA SER A 144 13.32 3.53 -3.33
C SER A 144 14.01 4.60 -2.47
N ASP A 145 14.66 5.58 -3.11
CA ASP A 145 15.33 6.68 -2.44
C ASP A 145 14.35 7.75 -1.94
N ASN A 146 13.11 7.72 -2.42
CA ASN A 146 12.05 8.59 -1.95
C ASN A 146 11.50 8.08 -0.61
N GLU A 147 11.44 8.97 0.39
CA GLU A 147 10.86 8.65 1.69
C GLU A 147 9.41 8.14 1.58
N GLY A 148 8.63 8.59 0.59
CA GLY A 148 7.26 8.14 0.34
C GLY A 148 7.11 6.83 -0.43
N ALA A 149 8.20 6.19 -0.85
CA ALA A 149 8.13 4.97 -1.67
C ALA A 149 7.52 3.79 -0.93
N PHE A 150 7.86 3.65 0.35
CA PHE A 150 7.37 2.56 1.19
C PHE A 150 6.49 3.05 2.32
N GLY A 151 5.41 2.31 2.58
CA GLY A 151 4.44 2.65 3.61
C GLY A 151 3.72 1.43 4.18
N PHE A 152 3.00 1.67 5.28
CA PHE A 152 2.08 0.70 5.84
C PHE A 152 0.66 0.97 5.33
N LEU A 153 -0.08 -0.10 5.07
CA LEU A 153 -1.45 -0.05 4.57
C LEU A 153 -2.35 -0.96 5.42
N ASP A 154 -3.54 -0.46 5.75
CA ASP A 154 -4.58 -1.26 6.39
C ASP A 154 -5.21 -2.17 5.32
N PRO A 155 -5.22 -3.51 5.52
CA PRO A 155 -5.91 -4.43 4.63
C PRO A 155 -7.37 -4.06 4.34
N SER A 156 -8.06 -3.38 5.26
CA SER A 156 -9.46 -2.95 5.09
C SER A 156 -9.65 -1.90 4.00
N LEU A 157 -8.59 -1.16 3.65
CA LEU A 157 -8.59 -0.15 2.60
C LEU A 157 -8.30 -0.74 1.21
N VAL A 158 -7.90 -2.01 1.14
CA VAL A 158 -7.68 -2.70 -0.12
C VAL A 158 -9.03 -2.96 -0.78
N VAL A 159 -9.22 -2.35 -1.95
CA VAL A 159 -10.42 -2.55 -2.76
C VAL A 159 -10.35 -3.90 -3.44
N ARG A 160 -9.22 -4.21 -4.07
CA ARG A 160 -8.96 -5.46 -4.81
C ARG A 160 -7.48 -5.76 -4.96
N GLY A 161 -7.16 -7.01 -5.28
CA GLY A 161 -5.90 -7.35 -5.93
C GLY A 161 -5.88 -6.84 -7.38
N CYS A 162 -4.70 -6.52 -7.90
CA CYS A 162 -4.54 -6.15 -9.30
C CYS A 162 -3.40 -6.93 -9.97
N HIS A 163 -3.59 -7.19 -11.26
CA HIS A 163 -2.56 -7.81 -12.09
C HIS A 163 -1.92 -6.73 -12.96
N LEU A 164 -0.60 -6.57 -12.83
CA LEU A 164 0.16 -5.60 -13.61
C LEU A 164 0.81 -6.32 -14.78
N LEU A 165 0.65 -5.75 -15.97
CA LEU A 165 1.28 -6.23 -17.19
C LEU A 165 2.52 -5.39 -17.48
N PRO A 166 3.70 -6.00 -17.71
CA PRO A 166 4.90 -5.26 -18.10
C PRO A 166 4.67 -4.51 -19.42
N CYS A 167 5.16 -3.27 -19.49
CA CYS A 167 5.19 -2.52 -20.74
C CYS A 167 6.44 -2.88 -21.55
N PHE A 168 6.36 -3.93 -22.37
CA PHE A 168 7.51 -4.42 -23.15
C PHE A 168 8.10 -3.38 -24.12
N ALA A 169 7.33 -2.38 -24.52
CA ALA A 169 7.76 -1.33 -25.43
C ALA A 169 8.75 -0.33 -24.81
N ASP A 170 8.78 -0.18 -23.47
CA ASP A 170 9.65 0.80 -22.80
C ASP A 170 11.05 0.24 -22.47
N GLY A 171 11.30 -1.03 -22.79
CA GLY A 171 12.52 -1.73 -22.40
C GLY A 171 12.45 -2.31 -20.98
N GLN A 172 13.59 -2.76 -20.46
CA GLN A 172 13.70 -3.28 -19.10
C GLN A 172 14.65 -2.39 -18.29
N THR A 173 14.35 -2.19 -17.01
CA THR A 173 15.28 -1.49 -16.13
C THR A 173 16.42 -2.42 -15.73
N SER A 174 17.67 -1.94 -15.81
CA SER A 174 18.85 -2.71 -15.44
C SER A 174 19.05 -2.84 -13.93
N SER A 175 18.43 -1.97 -13.13
CA SER A 175 18.43 -2.05 -11.66
C SER A 175 17.35 -3.02 -11.18
N ARG A 176 17.79 -4.14 -10.57
CA ARG A 176 16.91 -4.98 -9.75
C ARG A 176 16.49 -4.19 -8.53
N PHE A 177 15.24 -3.74 -8.49
CA PHE A 177 14.66 -3.08 -7.32
C PHE A 177 14.34 -4.07 -6.17
N PHE A 178 14.29 -5.37 -6.47
CA PHE A 178 14.03 -6.42 -5.49
C PHE A 178 14.92 -7.66 -5.72
N PRO A 179 15.19 -8.46 -4.68
CA PRO A 179 15.83 -9.77 -4.83
C PRO A 179 14.93 -10.84 -5.45
N SER A 180 13.67 -10.53 -5.78
CA SER A 180 12.77 -11.42 -6.52
C SER A 180 12.90 -11.20 -8.03
N ASN A 181 12.66 -12.26 -8.81
CA ASN A 181 12.80 -12.31 -10.27
C ASN A 181 11.75 -11.49 -11.05
N GLU A 182 11.15 -10.46 -10.46
CA GLU A 182 10.11 -9.65 -11.11
C GLU A 182 10.74 -8.56 -11.98
N THR A 183 10.64 -8.73 -13.29
CA THR A 183 11.12 -7.78 -14.30
C THR A 183 10.19 -6.57 -14.37
N CYS A 184 10.74 -5.38 -14.10
CA CYS A 184 10.01 -4.12 -14.16
C CYS A 184 10.58 -3.26 -15.29
N ALA A 185 9.69 -2.61 -16.04
CA ALA A 185 10.02 -1.69 -17.12
C ALA A 185 9.73 -0.26 -16.67
N GLU A 186 10.76 0.59 -16.63
CA GLU A 186 10.60 2.03 -16.44
C GLU A 186 10.93 2.80 -17.72
N PRO A 187 10.28 3.95 -17.98
CA PRO A 187 10.61 4.76 -19.13
C PRO A 187 12.07 5.24 -19.05
N CYS A 188 12.86 4.83 -20.03
CA CYS A 188 14.23 5.30 -20.20
C CYS A 188 14.20 6.80 -20.57
N ASN A 189 14.60 7.67 -19.64
CA ASN A 189 14.78 9.10 -19.92
C ASN A 189 15.96 9.28 -20.89
N LYS A 190 15.66 9.28 -22.18
CA LYS A 190 16.62 9.76 -23.19
C LYS A 190 16.57 11.28 -23.19
N THR A 191 17.58 11.90 -22.57
CA THR A 191 17.93 13.30 -22.84
C THR A 191 18.24 13.43 -24.34
N LYS A 192 17.50 14.32 -25.02
CA LYS A 192 17.85 14.80 -26.34
C LYS A 192 18.87 15.93 -26.22
#